data_AF-A0A0F5MPM8-F1
#
_entry.id   AF-A0A0F5MPM8-F1
#
_cell.length_a   1.000
_cell.length_b   1.000
_cell.length_c   1.000
_cell.angle_alpha   90.00
_cell.angle_beta   90.00
_cell.angle_gamma   90.00
#
_symmetry.space_group_name_H-M   'P 1'
#
loop_
_entity.id
_entity.type
_entity.pdbx_description
1 polymer ?
#
loop_
_entity_poly.entity_id
_entity_poly.type
_entity_poly.pdbx_seq_one_letter_code
_entity_poly.pdbx_strand_id
1 'polypeptide(L)'
;MRLNLLMIFLLFCGCTHNLPPELKFEPIQLVPKPDSTKEIHNIKITYILPNNLENPENSINGIRFIEYDIDARGKGTKIERLYYEANLEKLKIERRTDNGVAGSGIITQVNISTTSTPDKKIVTFIPKTQRTYQQGLVLPFLVPDFDLEDYLTSGIILFNFEINSDYPPEAVSANLQRLLGDKIKKTYIIDNKDERFELKITIYPYRHNQSKLTVRTKLFNKKSNNGTIDLSEKITNLKKQLMSIANN
;
A
#
# COMPACT_ATOMS: atom_id res chain seq x y z
N MET A 1 48.59 -54.86 17.50
CA MET A 1 49.33 -54.54 18.75
C MET A 1 50.08 -53.23 18.52
N ARG A 2 50.11 -52.37 19.54
CA ARG A 2 50.64 -50.98 19.60
C ARG A 2 49.64 -49.86 19.30
N LEU A 3 48.90 -49.59 20.37
CA LEU A 3 48.49 -48.29 20.89
C LEU A 3 49.57 -47.22 20.67
N ASN A 4 49.19 -46.03 20.21
CA ASN A 4 49.84 -44.79 20.65
C ASN A 4 48.80 -43.67 20.75
N LEU A 5 48.59 -43.32 22.01
CA LEU A 5 47.85 -42.21 22.57
C LEU A 5 48.69 -40.93 22.40
N LEU A 6 48.15 -39.84 21.84
CA LEU A 6 48.64 -38.51 22.23
C LEU A 6 47.63 -37.38 21.97
N MET A 7 47.21 -36.81 23.10
CA MET A 7 46.88 -35.41 23.38
C MET A 7 45.86 -34.64 22.53
N ILE A 8 44.70 -34.55 23.17
CA ILE A 8 43.83 -33.38 23.32
C ILE A 8 44.61 -32.05 23.33
N PHE A 9 44.24 -31.14 22.43
CA PHE A 9 44.19 -29.71 22.71
C PHE A 9 42.78 -29.20 22.37
N LEU A 10 41.95 -29.09 23.40
CA LEU A 10 40.71 -28.32 23.40
C LEU A 10 41.08 -26.83 23.38
N LEU A 11 41.03 -26.21 22.21
CA LEU A 11 40.93 -24.76 22.11
C LEU A 11 39.43 -24.40 22.20
N PHE A 12 39.00 -24.06 23.41
CA PHE A 12 37.77 -23.28 23.62
C PHE A 12 37.99 -21.88 23.06
N CYS A 13 37.71 -21.72 21.76
CA CYS A 13 37.51 -20.39 21.19
C CYS A 13 36.10 -19.95 21.60
N GLY A 14 36.04 -19.07 22.60
CA GLY A 14 34.82 -18.39 23.00
C GLY A 14 34.30 -17.52 21.86
N CYS A 15 33.40 -18.09 21.07
CA CYS A 15 32.44 -17.33 20.28
C CYS A 15 31.10 -17.48 20.99
N THR A 16 30.76 -16.52 21.84
CA THR A 16 29.36 -16.20 22.14
C THR A 16 28.73 -15.76 20.82
N HIS A 17 28.33 -16.72 20.00
CA HIS A 17 27.37 -16.45 18.95
C HIS A 17 26.09 -16.08 19.66
N ASN A 18 25.77 -14.80 19.57
CA ASN A 18 24.43 -14.26 19.74
C ASN A 18 23.45 -15.29 19.17
N LEU A 19 22.70 -15.94 20.07
CA LEU A 19 21.51 -16.67 19.67
C LEU A 19 20.70 -15.73 18.77
N PRO A 20 20.21 -16.20 17.61
CA PRO A 20 19.33 -15.39 16.79
C PRO A 20 18.17 -14.88 17.66
N PRO A 21 17.66 -13.66 17.40
CA PRO A 21 16.53 -13.12 18.16
C PRO A 21 15.46 -14.19 18.23
N GLU A 22 15.00 -14.47 19.46
CA GLU A 22 14.06 -15.55 19.79
C GLU A 22 13.16 -15.87 18.61
N LEU A 23 13.27 -17.09 18.08
CA LEU A 23 12.24 -17.69 17.24
C LEU A 23 10.97 -17.63 18.09
N LYS A 24 10.16 -16.59 17.88
CA LYS A 24 8.82 -16.49 18.46
C LYS A 24 8.03 -17.64 17.85
N PHE A 25 8.00 -18.76 18.55
CA PHE A 25 7.08 -19.84 18.24
C PHE A 25 5.69 -19.25 18.41
N GLU A 26 4.95 -19.12 17.30
CA GLU A 26 3.55 -18.75 17.39
C GLU A 26 2.86 -19.79 18.28
N PRO A 27 2.10 -19.36 19.30
CA PRO A 27 1.46 -20.29 20.22
C PRO A 27 0.54 -21.22 19.41
N ILE A 28 0.78 -22.52 19.52
CA ILE A 28 -0.03 -23.53 18.86
C ILE A 28 -1.44 -23.45 19.48
N GLN A 29 -2.41 -23.07 18.66
CA GLN A 29 -3.82 -23.04 19.06
C GLN A 29 -4.45 -24.40 18.79
N LEU A 30 -4.84 -25.12 19.85
CA LEU A 30 -5.41 -26.46 19.73
C LEU A 30 -6.89 -26.47 19.34
N VAL A 31 -7.65 -25.47 19.80
CA VAL A 31 -9.10 -25.36 19.59
C VAL A 31 -9.49 -23.98 19.06
N PRO A 32 -10.52 -23.86 18.22
CA PRO A 32 -10.97 -22.57 17.68
C PRO A 32 -11.50 -21.67 18.80
N LYS A 33 -11.18 -20.38 18.71
CA LYS A 33 -11.85 -19.37 19.53
C LYS A 33 -13.23 -19.11 18.94
N PRO A 34 -14.23 -18.81 19.79
CA PRO A 34 -15.52 -18.37 19.30
C PRO A 34 -15.37 -17.08 18.50
N ASP A 35 -16.28 -16.89 17.57
CA ASP A 35 -16.42 -15.63 16.86
C ASP A 35 -16.57 -14.48 17.87
N SER A 36 -15.90 -13.37 17.59
CA SER A 36 -16.00 -12.17 18.41
C SER A 36 -16.37 -10.99 17.52
N THR A 37 -17.21 -10.10 18.01
CA THR A 37 -17.52 -8.83 17.34
C THR A 37 -17.25 -7.70 18.31
N LYS A 38 -16.52 -6.69 17.84
CA LYS A 38 -16.28 -5.44 18.58
C LYS A 38 -16.69 -4.24 17.74
N GLU A 39 -17.19 -3.20 18.40
CA GLU A 39 -17.42 -1.90 17.77
C GLU A 39 -16.10 -1.10 17.68
N ILE A 40 -15.99 -0.26 16.66
CA ILE A 40 -14.85 0.64 16.46
C ILE A 40 -15.37 2.08 16.53
N HIS A 41 -14.83 2.86 17.46
CA HIS A 41 -15.28 4.24 17.69
C HIS A 41 -14.25 5.33 17.37
N ASN A 42 -12.96 4.96 17.24
CA ASN A 42 -11.86 5.94 17.25
C ASN A 42 -11.03 5.98 15.96
N ILE A 43 -11.48 5.32 14.89
CA ILE A 43 -10.82 5.38 13.58
C ILE A 43 -11.72 6.18 12.65
N LYS A 44 -11.14 7.21 12.03
CA LYS A 44 -11.81 8.01 11.00
C LYS A 44 -10.78 8.50 10.01
N ILE A 45 -10.85 8.00 8.77
CA ILE A 45 -9.93 8.40 7.71
C ILE A 45 -10.67 9.23 6.68
N THR A 46 -10.15 10.43 6.40
CA THR A 46 -10.75 11.40 5.49
C THR A 46 -9.78 11.70 4.35
N TYR A 47 -10.25 11.56 3.12
CA TYR A 47 -9.54 11.93 1.92
C TYR A 47 -10.16 13.20 1.33
N ILE A 48 -9.33 14.20 1.05
CA ILE A 48 -9.71 15.40 0.30
C ILE A 48 -9.12 15.25 -1.10
N LEU A 49 -10.01 14.93 -2.04
CA LEU A 49 -9.70 14.59 -3.42
C LEU A 49 -10.07 15.77 -4.34
N PRO A 50 -9.29 16.08 -5.38
CA PRO A 50 -9.79 16.94 -6.44
C PRO A 50 -10.87 16.22 -7.26
N ASN A 51 -11.73 16.96 -7.96
CA ASN A 51 -12.83 16.36 -8.73
C ASN A 51 -12.40 15.66 -10.03
N ASN A 52 -11.16 15.85 -10.49
CA ASN A 52 -10.66 15.37 -11.78
C ASN A 52 -9.80 14.10 -11.69
N LEU A 53 -10.02 13.25 -10.68
CA LEU A 53 -9.30 11.98 -10.53
C LEU A 53 -9.74 10.94 -11.56
N GLU A 54 -8.84 10.02 -11.91
CA GLU A 54 -9.25 8.80 -12.59
C GLU A 54 -10.04 7.91 -11.61
N ASN A 55 -11.11 7.27 -12.11
CA ASN A 55 -11.93 6.37 -11.32
C ASN A 55 -11.85 4.97 -11.94
N PRO A 56 -10.75 4.22 -11.73
CA PRO A 56 -10.60 2.89 -12.29
C PRO A 56 -11.66 1.92 -11.74
N GLU A 57 -11.89 0.84 -12.47
CA GLU A 57 -12.71 -0.28 -11.97
C GLU A 57 -12.16 -0.76 -10.61
N ASN A 58 -13.07 -1.05 -9.68
CA ASN A 58 -12.80 -1.41 -8.28
C ASN A 58 -12.26 -0.29 -7.38
N SER A 59 -12.29 0.99 -7.79
CA SER A 59 -12.03 2.10 -6.87
C SER A 59 -13.30 2.62 -6.19
N ILE A 60 -13.10 3.15 -4.99
CA ILE A 60 -14.13 3.73 -4.14
C ILE A 60 -13.94 5.25 -4.19
N ASN A 61 -14.76 5.94 -4.99
CA ASN A 61 -14.62 7.38 -5.22
C ASN A 61 -13.20 7.79 -5.70
N GLY A 62 -12.56 7.01 -6.57
CA GLY A 62 -11.19 7.28 -7.06
C GLY A 62 -10.07 6.82 -6.13
N ILE A 63 -10.39 6.14 -5.02
CA ILE A 63 -9.42 5.54 -4.09
C ILE A 63 -9.42 4.02 -4.28
N ARG A 64 -8.27 3.45 -4.59
CA ARG A 64 -8.10 1.99 -4.69
C ARG A 64 -7.28 1.49 -3.51
N PHE A 65 -7.71 0.42 -2.86
CA PHE A 65 -6.91 -0.24 -1.83
C PHE A 65 -6.19 -1.46 -2.40
N ILE A 66 -5.15 -1.92 -1.70
CA ILE A 66 -4.39 -3.09 -2.11
C ILE A 66 -5.20 -4.34 -1.78
N GLU A 67 -5.27 -5.25 -2.75
CA GLU A 67 -5.76 -6.61 -2.58
C GLU A 67 -4.63 -7.58 -2.90
N TYR A 68 -4.58 -8.69 -2.19
CA TYR A 68 -3.61 -9.75 -2.47
C TYR A 68 -4.15 -11.13 -2.13
N ASP A 69 -3.60 -12.11 -2.83
CA ASP A 69 -3.72 -13.53 -2.57
C ASP A 69 -2.31 -14.12 -2.66
N ILE A 70 -1.71 -14.43 -1.51
CA ILE A 70 -0.33 -14.87 -1.38
C ILE A 70 -0.33 -16.29 -0.81
N ASP A 71 0.07 -17.27 -1.63
CA ASP A 71 0.39 -18.61 -1.15
C ASP A 71 1.73 -18.57 -0.41
N ALA A 72 1.66 -18.44 0.91
CA ALA A 72 2.82 -18.27 1.79
C ALA A 72 3.79 -19.47 1.74
N ARG A 73 3.39 -20.61 1.17
CA ARG A 73 4.22 -21.83 1.10
C ARG A 73 4.30 -22.46 -0.30
N GLY A 74 3.67 -21.87 -1.31
CA GLY A 74 3.66 -22.37 -2.69
C GLY A 74 3.06 -23.78 -2.84
N LYS A 75 2.23 -24.22 -1.89
CA LYS A 75 1.66 -25.58 -1.81
C LYS A 75 0.17 -25.58 -1.48
N GLY A 76 -0.51 -24.42 -1.48
CA GLY A 76 -1.92 -24.29 -1.11
C GLY A 76 -2.23 -24.60 0.36
N THR A 77 -1.22 -24.88 1.19
CA THR A 77 -1.42 -25.29 2.59
C THR A 77 -1.71 -24.12 3.53
N LYS A 78 -1.30 -22.90 3.15
CA LYS A 78 -1.57 -21.66 3.87
C LYS A 78 -1.54 -20.51 2.87
N ILE A 79 -2.67 -19.87 2.71
CA ILE A 79 -2.89 -18.76 1.79
C ILE A 79 -3.29 -17.55 2.62
N GLU A 80 -2.62 -16.43 2.39
CA GLU A 80 -2.93 -15.15 3.03
C GLU A 80 -3.63 -14.24 2.03
N ARG A 81 -4.83 -13.77 2.40
CA ARG A 81 -5.66 -12.96 1.53
C ARG A 81 -6.08 -11.66 2.19
N LEU A 82 -6.13 -10.61 1.38
CA LEU A 82 -6.74 -9.33 1.70
C LEU A 82 -7.56 -8.89 0.48
N TYR A 83 -8.85 -8.69 0.69
CA TYR A 83 -9.75 -8.17 -0.35
C TYR A 83 -10.80 -7.26 0.27
N TYR A 84 -11.48 -6.51 -0.59
CA TYR A 84 -12.59 -5.69 -0.16
C TYR A 84 -13.76 -5.71 -1.13
N GLU A 85 -14.95 -5.58 -0.57
CA GLU A 85 -16.19 -5.37 -1.30
C GLU A 85 -16.68 -3.96 -0.95
N ALA A 86 -17.00 -3.15 -1.96
CA ALA A 86 -17.40 -1.77 -1.71
C ALA A 86 -18.56 -1.32 -2.60
N ASN A 87 -19.35 -0.41 -2.06
CA ASN A 87 -20.26 0.45 -2.79
C ASN A 87 -20.04 1.91 -2.34
N LEU A 88 -20.95 2.82 -2.69
CA LEU A 88 -20.79 4.25 -2.39
C LEU A 88 -20.91 4.58 -0.89
N GLU A 89 -21.51 3.70 -0.09
CA GLU A 89 -21.86 3.94 1.32
C GLU A 89 -21.16 2.99 2.29
N LYS A 90 -20.70 1.84 1.81
CA LYS A 90 -20.15 0.76 2.64
C LYS A 90 -18.93 0.13 1.98
N LEU A 91 -17.98 -0.21 2.83
CA LEU A 91 -16.78 -0.95 2.51
C LEU A 91 -16.66 -2.10 3.51
N LYS A 92 -16.59 -3.32 3.02
CA LYS A 92 -16.29 -4.52 3.78
C LYS A 92 -14.89 -4.97 3.43
N ILE A 93 -14.02 -5.06 4.42
CA ILE A 93 -12.63 -5.50 4.25
C ILE A 93 -12.48 -6.85 4.94
N GLU A 94 -11.84 -7.80 4.28
CA GLU A 94 -11.53 -9.10 4.87
C GLU A 94 -10.04 -9.41 4.75
N ARG A 95 -9.41 -9.59 5.92
CA ARG A 95 -8.08 -10.17 6.04
C ARG A 95 -8.23 -11.59 6.54
N ARG A 96 -7.81 -12.58 5.76
CA ARG A 96 -7.96 -13.99 6.11
C ARG A 96 -6.75 -14.85 5.81
N THR A 97 -6.64 -15.95 6.53
CA THR A 97 -5.64 -17.00 6.35
C THR A 97 -6.37 -18.33 6.24
N ASP A 98 -6.13 -19.10 5.18
CA ASP A 98 -6.86 -20.35 4.96
C ASP A 98 -6.08 -21.33 4.07
N ASN A 99 -6.64 -22.53 3.84
CA ASN A 99 -6.10 -23.55 2.94
C ASN A 99 -7.04 -23.91 1.78
N GLY A 100 -8.00 -23.05 1.45
CA GLY A 100 -9.07 -23.31 0.48
C GLY A 100 -10.29 -24.05 1.02
N VAL A 101 -10.21 -24.66 2.22
CA VAL A 101 -11.33 -25.39 2.84
C VAL A 101 -11.76 -24.77 4.17
N ALA A 102 -10.81 -24.48 5.05
CA ALA A 102 -11.05 -23.86 6.35
C ALA A 102 -10.06 -22.71 6.58
N GLY A 103 -10.51 -21.69 7.29
CA GLY A 103 -9.71 -20.50 7.54
C GLY A 103 -10.06 -19.75 8.81
N SER A 104 -9.28 -18.70 9.05
CA SER A 104 -9.50 -17.69 10.06
C SER A 104 -9.42 -16.32 9.43
N GLY A 105 -10.11 -15.35 10.02
CA GLY A 105 -10.08 -14.01 9.46
C GLY A 105 -10.68 -12.94 10.34
N ILE A 106 -10.49 -11.72 9.85
CA ILE A 106 -11.05 -10.48 10.39
C ILE A 106 -11.87 -9.85 9.28
N ILE A 107 -13.15 -9.59 9.56
CA ILE A 107 -14.05 -8.85 8.69
C ILE A 107 -14.34 -7.50 9.34
N THR A 108 -14.05 -6.42 8.63
CA THR A 108 -14.35 -5.06 9.08
C THR A 108 -15.42 -4.43 8.21
N GLN A 109 -16.45 -3.87 8.84
CA GLN A 109 -17.47 -3.05 8.18
C GLN A 109 -17.12 -1.58 8.36
N VAL A 110 -17.10 -0.84 7.26
CA VAL A 110 -16.74 0.58 7.20
C VAL A 110 -17.84 1.33 6.48
N ASN A 111 -18.40 2.35 7.12
CA ASN A 111 -19.30 3.28 6.46
C ASN A 111 -18.50 4.33 5.70
N ILE A 112 -19.03 4.74 4.54
CA ILE A 112 -18.46 5.75 3.68
C ILE A 112 -19.42 6.95 3.67
N SER A 113 -18.89 8.13 3.94
CA SER A 113 -19.59 9.39 3.72
C SER A 113 -18.85 10.18 2.66
N THR A 114 -19.59 10.69 1.67
CA THR A 114 -19.02 11.49 0.58
C THR A 114 -19.70 12.85 0.54
N THR A 115 -18.91 13.92 0.55
CA THR A 115 -19.39 15.30 0.34
C THR A 115 -18.65 15.90 -0.84
N SER A 116 -19.37 16.41 -1.82
CA SER A 116 -18.75 17.02 -3.00
C SER A 116 -19.02 18.52 -3.02
N THR A 117 -17.99 19.30 -3.35
CA THR A 117 -18.08 20.72 -3.68
C THR A 117 -17.65 20.91 -5.14
N PRO A 118 -17.76 22.11 -5.74
CA PRO A 118 -17.33 22.35 -7.12
C PRO A 118 -15.87 21.99 -7.40
N ASP A 119 -14.98 22.17 -6.42
CA ASP A 119 -13.54 22.00 -6.60
C ASP A 119 -12.98 20.69 -6.04
N LYS A 120 -13.65 20.11 -5.04
CA LYS A 120 -13.15 18.95 -4.29
C LYS A 120 -14.24 17.96 -3.90
N LYS A 121 -13.82 16.72 -3.67
CA LYS A 121 -14.61 15.65 -3.09
C LYS A 121 -13.96 15.20 -1.78
N ILE A 122 -14.75 15.14 -0.71
CA ILE A 122 -14.32 14.70 0.61
C ILE A 122 -14.94 13.32 0.84
N VAL A 123 -14.08 12.30 1.00
CA VAL A 123 -14.49 10.91 1.25
C VAL A 123 -14.04 10.52 2.64
N THR A 124 -14.96 10.10 3.50
CA THR A 124 -14.69 9.73 4.88
C THR A 124 -15.04 8.27 5.12
N PHE A 125 -14.06 7.49 5.60
CA PHE A 125 -14.19 6.11 6.02
C PHE A 125 -14.34 6.05 7.54
N ILE A 126 -15.44 5.46 8.01
CA ILE A 126 -15.80 5.34 9.43
C ILE A 126 -16.04 3.85 9.72
N PRO A 127 -15.02 3.12 10.18
CA PRO A 127 -15.19 1.77 10.69
C PRO A 127 -16.28 1.69 11.74
N LYS A 128 -17.06 0.61 11.70
CA LYS A 128 -18.19 0.36 12.60
C LYS A 128 -17.97 -0.87 13.45
N THR A 129 -17.73 -2.00 12.80
CA THR A 129 -17.58 -3.28 13.49
C THR A 129 -16.39 -4.05 12.92
N GLN A 130 -15.77 -4.84 13.80
CA GLN A 130 -14.77 -5.83 13.43
C GLN A 130 -15.19 -7.17 14.02
N ARG A 131 -15.37 -8.15 13.14
CA ARG A 131 -15.69 -9.53 13.52
C ARG A 131 -14.51 -10.43 13.24
N THR A 132 -14.12 -11.25 14.20
CA THR A 132 -13.15 -12.33 14.00
C THR A 132 -13.88 -13.66 13.85
N TYR A 133 -13.32 -14.57 13.06
CA TYR A 133 -13.79 -15.94 12.95
C TYR A 133 -12.64 -16.93 12.87
N GLN A 134 -12.87 -18.15 13.32
CA GLN A 134 -11.95 -19.28 13.14
C GLN A 134 -12.74 -20.56 12.81
N GLN A 135 -12.34 -21.20 11.72
CA GLN A 135 -12.89 -22.46 11.26
C GLN A 135 -11.87 -23.59 11.45
N GLY A 136 -12.36 -24.82 11.52
CA GLY A 136 -11.54 -26.01 11.75
C GLY A 136 -11.67 -26.53 13.18
N LEU A 137 -11.71 -27.86 13.32
CA LEU A 137 -11.93 -28.53 14.61
C LEU A 137 -10.63 -28.65 15.44
N VAL A 138 -9.52 -28.97 14.77
CA VAL A 138 -8.22 -29.23 15.39
C VAL A 138 -7.17 -28.42 14.65
N LEU A 139 -6.31 -27.72 15.42
CA LEU A 139 -5.26 -26.83 14.88
C LEU A 139 -5.80 -25.78 13.89
N PRO A 140 -6.79 -24.96 14.29
CA PRO A 140 -7.30 -23.89 13.43
C PRO A 140 -6.21 -22.85 13.14
N PHE A 141 -6.34 -22.17 12.00
CA PHE A 141 -5.49 -21.02 11.70
C PHE A 141 -5.67 -19.93 12.75
N LEU A 142 -4.57 -19.33 13.21
CA LEU A 142 -4.63 -18.14 14.05
C LEU A 142 -5.36 -17.01 13.31
N VAL A 143 -6.18 -16.24 14.01
CA VAL A 143 -6.76 -15.01 13.45
C VAL A 143 -5.59 -14.09 13.05
N PRO A 144 -5.50 -13.66 11.78
CA PRO A 144 -4.39 -12.82 11.33
C PRO A 144 -4.44 -11.43 11.98
N ASP A 145 -3.28 -10.83 12.21
CA ASP A 145 -3.21 -9.41 12.59
C ASP A 145 -3.64 -8.52 11.41
N PHE A 146 -4.28 -7.40 11.72
CA PHE A 146 -4.73 -6.45 10.72
C PHE A 146 -4.74 -5.02 11.27
N ASP A 147 -3.86 -4.18 10.72
CA ASP A 147 -3.86 -2.74 10.99
C ASP A 147 -4.82 -2.05 10.02
N LEU A 148 -6.03 -1.82 10.50
CA LEU A 148 -7.09 -1.17 9.73
C LEU A 148 -6.76 0.30 9.41
N GLU A 149 -6.09 1.01 10.31
CA GLU A 149 -5.78 2.42 10.12
C GLU A 149 -4.70 2.59 9.05
N ASP A 150 -3.62 1.80 9.13
CA ASP A 150 -2.60 1.75 8.08
C ASP A 150 -3.21 1.37 6.73
N TYR A 151 -4.05 0.34 6.69
CA TYR A 151 -4.74 -0.07 5.48
C TYR A 151 -5.58 1.06 4.87
N LEU A 152 -6.43 1.72 5.67
CA LEU A 152 -7.29 2.81 5.19
C LEU A 152 -6.52 4.07 4.81
N THR A 153 -5.29 4.26 5.28
CA THR A 153 -4.41 5.38 4.89
C THR A 153 -3.52 5.07 3.69
N SER A 154 -3.36 3.78 3.35
CA SER A 154 -2.56 3.25 2.23
C SER A 154 -3.21 3.35 0.84
N GLY A 155 -4.26 4.17 0.69
CA GLY A 155 -5.01 4.31 -0.56
C GLY A 155 -4.13 4.70 -1.74
N ILE A 156 -4.36 4.03 -2.87
CA ILE A 156 -3.75 4.30 -4.16
C ILE A 156 -4.66 5.23 -4.94
N ILE A 157 -4.10 6.34 -5.44
CA ILE A 157 -4.83 7.36 -6.18
C ILE A 157 -4.24 7.48 -7.58
N LEU A 158 -5.12 7.52 -8.58
CA LEU A 158 -4.74 7.71 -9.98
C LEU A 158 -5.25 9.07 -10.47
N PHE A 159 -4.36 9.84 -11.11
CA PHE A 159 -4.73 11.12 -11.69
C PHE A 159 -3.83 11.52 -12.85
N ASN A 160 -4.39 12.35 -13.72
CA ASN A 160 -3.72 12.87 -14.89
C ASN A 160 -3.70 14.38 -14.89
N PHE A 161 -2.67 14.93 -15.49
CA PHE A 161 -2.61 16.36 -15.80
C PHE A 161 -1.64 16.61 -16.94
N GLU A 162 -1.70 17.83 -17.45
CA GLU A 162 -0.86 18.31 -18.53
C GLU A 162 0.01 19.47 -18.05
N ILE A 163 1.22 19.55 -18.58
CA ILE A 163 2.14 20.67 -18.39
C ILE A 163 2.56 21.16 -19.76
N ASN A 164 2.49 22.47 -19.98
CA ASN A 164 3.07 23.11 -21.15
C ASN A 164 4.50 23.53 -20.83
N SER A 165 5.40 23.37 -21.79
CA SER A 165 6.79 23.81 -21.70
C SER A 165 7.15 24.63 -22.92
N ASP A 166 7.93 25.69 -22.72
CA ASP A 166 8.44 26.54 -23.79
C ASP A 166 9.61 25.93 -24.56
N TYR A 167 10.04 24.72 -24.17
CA TYR A 167 11.18 24.01 -24.76
C TYR A 167 10.75 22.85 -25.65
N PRO A 168 11.61 22.46 -26.62
CA PRO A 168 11.35 21.33 -27.50
C PRO A 168 11.34 20.00 -26.72
N PRO A 169 10.64 18.97 -27.23
CA PRO A 169 10.51 17.68 -26.55
C PRO A 169 11.83 17.03 -26.12
N GLU A 170 12.89 17.18 -26.91
CA GLU A 170 14.21 16.61 -26.65
C GLU A 170 14.86 17.25 -25.42
N ALA A 171 14.75 18.57 -25.29
CA ALA A 171 15.28 19.32 -24.15
C ALA A 171 14.53 18.95 -22.86
N VAL A 172 13.20 18.90 -22.92
CA VAL A 172 12.37 18.45 -21.78
C VAL A 172 12.70 17.02 -21.38
N SER A 173 12.86 16.12 -22.35
CA SER A 173 13.23 14.73 -22.08
C SER A 173 14.59 14.64 -21.39
N ALA A 174 15.59 15.40 -21.84
CA ALA A 174 16.91 15.47 -21.22
C ALA A 174 16.84 16.01 -19.79
N ASN A 175 16.05 17.05 -19.54
CA ASN A 175 15.85 17.61 -18.19
C ASN A 175 15.20 16.61 -17.23
N LEU A 176 14.15 15.90 -17.68
CA LEU A 176 13.50 14.86 -16.87
C LEU A 176 14.48 13.74 -16.52
N GLN A 177 15.26 13.25 -17.48
CA GLN A 177 16.25 12.20 -17.22
C GLN A 177 17.35 12.69 -16.25
N ARG A 178 17.84 13.92 -16.43
CA ARG A 178 18.89 14.49 -15.58
C ARG A 178 18.42 14.68 -14.13
N LEU A 179 17.20 15.15 -13.92
CA LEU A 179 16.71 15.56 -12.59
C LEU A 179 15.91 14.49 -11.85
N LEU A 180 15.27 13.57 -12.56
CA LEU A 180 14.52 12.44 -11.96
C LEU A 180 15.26 11.11 -12.06
N GLY A 181 16.38 11.07 -12.79
CA GLY A 181 17.14 9.85 -13.02
C GLY A 181 16.51 8.93 -14.08
N ASP A 182 17.01 7.70 -14.14
CA ASP A 182 16.57 6.71 -15.12
C ASP A 182 15.21 6.12 -14.78
N LYS A 183 14.44 5.82 -15.82
CA LYS A 183 13.11 5.19 -15.69
C LYS A 183 13.24 3.73 -15.27
N ILE A 184 12.44 3.32 -14.29
CA ILE A 184 12.25 1.91 -13.97
C ILE A 184 11.00 1.42 -14.71
N LYS A 185 11.16 0.47 -15.64
CA LYS A 185 10.05 -0.06 -16.47
C LYS A 185 9.21 1.03 -17.16
N LYS A 186 9.86 2.10 -17.67
CA LYS A 186 9.24 3.28 -18.32
C LYS A 186 8.51 4.25 -17.38
N THR A 187 8.74 4.16 -16.08
CA THR A 187 8.12 5.02 -15.06
C THR A 187 9.20 5.80 -14.31
N TYR A 188 8.98 7.09 -14.07
CA TYR A 188 9.78 7.87 -13.12
C TYR A 188 9.21 7.71 -11.72
N ILE A 189 10.09 7.63 -10.71
CA ILE A 189 9.70 7.51 -9.30
C ILE A 189 10.15 8.76 -8.57
N ILE A 190 9.22 9.39 -7.85
CA ILE A 190 9.52 10.44 -6.89
C ILE A 190 9.11 9.92 -5.52
N ASP A 191 10.11 9.58 -4.71
CA ASP A 191 9.93 9.12 -3.33
C ASP A 191 10.15 10.30 -2.38
N ASN A 192 9.10 10.66 -1.64
CA ASN A 192 9.17 11.54 -0.49
C ASN A 192 9.01 10.69 0.78
N LYS A 193 9.28 11.27 1.96
CA LYS A 193 9.28 10.55 3.25
C LYS A 193 7.98 9.75 3.49
N ASP A 194 6.84 10.32 3.14
CA ASP A 194 5.51 9.80 3.49
C ASP A 194 4.64 9.47 2.26
N GLU A 195 5.19 9.57 1.05
CA GLU A 195 4.46 9.39 -0.20
C GLU A 195 5.39 8.98 -1.34
N ARG A 196 4.83 8.24 -2.30
CA ARG A 196 5.53 7.83 -3.52
C ARG A 196 4.68 8.13 -4.73
N PHE A 197 5.26 8.83 -5.70
CA PHE A 197 4.65 9.07 -7.01
C PHE A 197 5.33 8.21 -8.06
N GLU A 198 4.52 7.44 -8.78
CA GLU A 198 4.91 6.73 -9.99
C GLU A 198 4.35 7.47 -11.20
N LEU A 199 5.23 7.98 -12.04
CA LEU A 199 4.91 8.89 -13.14
C LEU A 199 5.19 8.23 -14.49
N LYS A 200 4.16 8.14 -15.34
CA LYS A 200 4.32 7.84 -16.75
C LYS A 200 4.13 9.13 -17.55
N ILE A 201 5.23 9.65 -18.09
CA ILE A 201 5.27 10.92 -18.81
C ILE A 201 5.40 10.66 -20.31
N THR A 202 4.49 11.24 -21.09
CA THR A 202 4.58 11.31 -22.55
C THR A 202 4.74 12.77 -22.95
N ILE A 203 5.69 13.06 -23.84
CA ILE A 203 5.99 14.42 -24.30
C ILE A 203 5.60 14.49 -25.78
N TYR A 204 4.83 15.52 -26.13
CA TYR A 204 4.41 15.78 -27.50
C TYR A 204 5.00 17.11 -27.98
N PRO A 205 5.40 17.22 -29.26
CA PRO A 205 5.70 18.51 -29.86
C PRO A 205 4.45 19.39 -29.82
N TYR A 206 4.63 20.65 -29.48
CA TYR A 206 3.60 21.67 -29.44
C TYR A 206 4.08 22.91 -30.20
N ARG A 207 3.16 23.82 -30.53
CA ARG A 207 3.37 24.94 -31.47
C ARG A 207 4.70 25.68 -31.21
N HIS A 208 5.33 26.21 -32.26
CA HIS A 208 6.53 27.07 -32.14
C HIS A 208 7.68 26.48 -31.31
N ASN A 209 8.04 25.21 -31.54
CA ASN A 209 9.13 24.52 -30.85
C ASN A 209 8.90 24.33 -29.33
N GLN A 210 7.65 24.44 -28.88
CA GLN A 210 7.24 24.14 -27.51
C GLN A 210 6.94 22.64 -27.36
N SER A 211 6.65 22.21 -26.14
CA SER A 211 6.21 20.85 -25.88
C SER A 211 5.10 20.79 -24.85
N LYS A 212 4.34 19.70 -24.92
CA LYS A 212 3.26 19.40 -23.99
C LYS A 212 3.51 18.05 -23.35
N LEU A 213 3.58 18.03 -22.04
CA LEU A 213 3.75 16.83 -21.25
C LEU A 213 2.37 16.36 -20.78
N THR A 214 2.04 15.10 -21.06
CA THR A 214 0.92 14.41 -20.42
C THR A 214 1.48 13.49 -19.36
N VAL A 215 1.07 13.71 -18.11
CA VAL A 215 1.55 12.96 -16.95
C VAL A 215 0.42 12.10 -16.41
N ARG A 216 0.63 10.78 -16.39
CA ARG A 216 -0.21 9.85 -15.64
C ARG A 216 0.49 9.48 -14.35
N THR A 217 -0.21 9.69 -13.23
CA THR A 217 0.38 9.54 -11.90
C THR A 217 -0.36 8.49 -11.10
N LYS A 218 0.41 7.63 -10.45
CA LYS A 218 -0.05 6.76 -9.36
C LYS A 218 0.60 7.22 -8.07
N LEU A 219 -0.22 7.70 -7.14
CA LEU A 219 0.21 8.10 -5.81
C LEU A 219 -0.07 6.98 -4.82
N PHE A 220 0.97 6.59 -4.08
CA PHE A 220 0.86 5.75 -2.89
C PHE A 220 1.03 6.63 -1.66
N ASN A 221 0.02 6.68 -0.82
CA ASN A 221 0.08 7.42 0.43
C ASN A 221 0.45 6.48 1.58
N LYS A 222 1.27 6.94 2.53
CA LYS A 222 1.67 6.15 3.71
C LYS A 222 1.35 6.81 5.04
N LYS A 223 0.91 8.07 5.04
CA LYS A 223 0.67 8.81 6.28
C LYS A 223 -0.56 9.68 6.17
N SER A 224 -1.28 9.78 7.28
CA SER A 224 -2.34 10.76 7.50
C SER A 224 -1.89 11.79 8.54
N ASN A 225 -2.35 13.02 8.40
CA ASN A 225 -2.27 14.00 9.48
C ASN A 225 -3.57 13.94 10.26
N ASN A 226 -3.54 13.33 11.45
CA ASN A 226 -4.73 13.11 12.28
C ASN A 226 -5.90 12.46 11.50
N GLY A 227 -5.62 11.42 10.72
CA GLY A 227 -6.63 10.73 9.91
C GLY A 227 -7.07 11.48 8.65
N THR A 228 -6.46 12.63 8.32
CA THR A 228 -6.78 13.40 7.11
C THR A 228 -5.66 13.30 6.07
N ILE A 229 -6.06 13.09 4.82
CA ILE A 229 -5.19 12.96 3.64
C ILE A 229 -5.65 14.00 2.62
N ASP A 230 -4.95 15.12 2.51
CA ASP A 230 -5.22 16.15 1.50
C ASP A 230 -4.38 15.92 0.25
N LEU A 231 -5.04 15.54 -0.84
CA LEU A 231 -4.37 15.31 -2.13
C LEU A 231 -4.27 16.56 -2.99
N SER A 232 -5.08 17.59 -2.71
CA SER A 232 -5.12 18.80 -3.54
C SER A 232 -3.78 19.53 -3.46
N GLU A 233 -3.23 19.62 -2.25
CA GLU A 233 -1.89 20.19 -2.01
C GLU A 233 -0.79 19.32 -2.65
N LYS A 234 -0.82 18.00 -2.42
CA LYS A 234 0.16 17.04 -2.95
C LYS A 234 0.25 17.11 -4.48
N ILE A 235 -0.89 17.13 -5.15
CA ILE A 235 -0.99 17.23 -6.62
C ILE A 235 -0.45 18.57 -7.11
N THR A 236 -0.76 19.66 -6.40
CA THR A 236 -0.28 21.00 -6.76
C THR A 236 1.25 21.09 -6.64
N ASN A 237 1.83 20.52 -5.59
CA ASN A 237 3.27 20.51 -5.37
C ASN A 237 3.99 19.67 -6.44
N LEU A 238 3.47 18.48 -6.77
CA LEU A 238 4.00 17.66 -7.86
C LEU A 238 3.97 18.40 -9.20
N LYS A 239 2.85 19.06 -9.52
CA LYS A 239 2.71 19.86 -10.76
C LYS A 239 3.77 20.96 -10.83
N LYS A 240 3.99 21.70 -9.75
CA LYS A 240 5.01 22.76 -9.68
C LYS A 240 6.41 22.20 -9.86
N GLN A 241 6.73 21.09 -9.21
CA GLN A 241 8.02 20.42 -9.33
C GLN A 241 8.30 20.00 -10.78
N LEU A 242 7.34 19.31 -11.43
CA LEU A 242 7.50 18.88 -12.81
C LEU A 242 7.53 20.05 -13.80
N MET A 243 6.77 21.12 -13.55
CA MET A 243 6.83 22.33 -14.36
C MET A 243 8.20 23.01 -14.27
N SER A 244 8.81 23.06 -13.08
CA SER A 244 10.16 23.58 -12.89
C SER A 244 11.22 22.72 -13.58
N ILE A 245 11.04 21.41 -13.65
CA ILE A 245 11.95 20.50 -14.36
C ILE A 245 11.80 20.67 -15.87
N ALA A 246 10.56 20.73 -16.38
CA ALA A 246 10.29 20.88 -17.80
C ALA A 246 10.83 22.20 -18.36
N ASN A 247 10.81 23.27 -17.57
CA ASN A 247 11.25 24.60 -17.98
C ASN A 247 12.64 25.00 -17.43
N ASN A 248 13.49 24.00 -17.13
CA ASN A 248 14.86 24.22 -16.64
C ASN A 248 15.85 24.51 -17.76
#